data_AF-A0A848M6N0-F1
#
_entry.id   AF-A0A848M6N0-F1
#
_cell.length_a   1.000
_cell.length_b   1.000
_cell.length_c   1.000
_cell.angle_alpha   90.00
_cell.angle_beta   90.00
_cell.angle_gamma   90.00
#
_symmetry.space_group_name_H-M   'P 1'
#
loop_
_entity.id
_entity.type
_entity.pdbx_description
1 polymer ?
#
loop_
_entity_poly.entity_id
_entity_poly.type
_entity_poly.pdbx_seq_one_letter_code
_entity_poly.pdbx_strand_id
1 'polypeptide(L)'
;MNKMIQDIGPTVHNTYLYHYDFVKTLAGDTVLVTVINGDPAQLCVMDAGSFELLASYPLQGANGAMIVEGAPDGQVIVGSFSNGALYLLDLERGVVRELAALAGGLSFIFAVCLIGEDLYFGGYPGCVLYRLHLPNHEVTEVATIHPEEMYLRSIHVVDGSLLIGCGSHVRLYRFHIATGVLTSFDLGELEGCSGFLTNLQEYNGKLAARIESIESVMLCDMTTRSLIKVFKGFSQFIVVDEELYLFNEEGTYRYLEQQDRIVHLSSSFTVGWKIMKAARLEYDTKLSRMTREGELSLLSLSTNKVGTARLPLPAAASIIHTIHEAPTGAIYISGYQSGGLSIYDPSADTVLEYKGIEQVEGMVFTSNRAYLGAYPGAYIYAWDYEDEGRTEAVPKLLFQIGEDQDRPFAMAADDNRLFIGTIPDYGKLGGALTVYDVSSKRHVTYRHVIEDHSISALVIHPGNPRYVYGGTTIWGGLGQQPTQKHGKLFIWDTMEHKVQKSWIPLEGEEGIGCLAFDEEGTLWGVTRGTLFQMDPVSGELLRKKCLVDKYWKGHFWRGPFLRILSNGDILVNVDRTIYRLDKATLNEEVLCRDALLLAMDKSGDKLYFARSERLFSMPLN
;
A
#
# COMPACT_ATOMS: atom_id res chain seq x y z
N MET A 1 -5.17 -37.28 -12.86
CA MET A 1 -5.90 -36.45 -13.84
C MET A 1 -5.44 -35.02 -13.62
N ASN A 2 -4.99 -34.29 -14.65
CA ASN A 2 -4.74 -32.85 -14.50
C ASN A 2 -6.09 -32.18 -14.23
N LYS A 3 -6.31 -31.69 -13.01
CA LYS A 3 -7.49 -30.89 -12.69
C LYS A 3 -7.47 -29.66 -13.60
N MET A 4 -8.52 -29.45 -14.37
CA MET A 4 -8.59 -28.35 -15.34
C MET A 4 -8.69 -27.03 -14.56
N ILE A 5 -7.64 -26.21 -14.65
CA ILE A 5 -7.64 -24.84 -14.14
C ILE A 5 -8.28 -23.94 -15.21
N GLN A 6 -9.28 -23.18 -14.84
CA GLN A 6 -9.95 -22.20 -15.71
C GLN A 6 -9.46 -20.79 -15.36
N ASP A 7 -9.06 -20.03 -16.37
CA ASP A 7 -8.79 -18.59 -16.27
C ASP A 7 -10.11 -17.82 -16.43
N ILE A 8 -10.52 -17.10 -15.39
CA ILE A 8 -11.72 -16.25 -15.41
C ILE A 8 -11.36 -14.85 -15.98
N GLY A 9 -10.09 -14.46 -15.90
CA GLY A 9 -9.58 -13.19 -16.40
C GLY A 9 -9.42 -12.12 -15.32
N PRO A 10 -9.08 -10.88 -15.73
CA PRO A 10 -8.93 -9.76 -14.81
C PRO A 10 -10.28 -9.31 -14.28
N THR A 11 -10.34 -9.02 -12.99
CA THR A 11 -11.61 -8.71 -12.32
C THR A 11 -11.68 -7.30 -11.76
N VAL A 12 -10.57 -6.55 -11.70
CA VAL A 12 -10.52 -5.20 -11.14
C VAL A 12 -9.74 -4.30 -12.10
N HIS A 13 -10.32 -3.20 -12.55
CA HIS A 13 -9.64 -2.25 -13.45
C HIS A 13 -9.73 -0.83 -12.93
N ASN A 14 -8.62 -0.11 -12.83
CA ASN A 14 -8.62 1.26 -12.32
C ASN A 14 -7.74 2.19 -13.16
N THR A 15 -8.12 3.48 -13.18
CA THR A 15 -7.21 4.57 -13.51
C THR A 15 -6.62 5.05 -12.19
N TYR A 16 -5.33 4.77 -11.97
CA TYR A 16 -4.66 5.09 -10.72
C TYR A 16 -3.19 5.41 -10.99
N LEU A 17 -2.72 6.56 -10.49
CA LEU A 17 -1.36 7.07 -10.72
C LEU A 17 -0.80 7.74 -9.47
N TYR A 18 0.53 7.79 -9.35
CA TYR A 18 1.23 8.42 -8.22
C TYR A 18 2.00 9.70 -8.56
N HIS A 19 2.33 9.91 -9.83
CA HIS A 19 3.15 11.03 -10.24
C HIS A 19 2.83 11.46 -11.67
N TYR A 20 3.08 12.73 -11.96
CA TYR A 20 3.06 13.28 -13.29
C TYR A 20 4.07 14.41 -13.39
N ASP A 21 4.46 14.72 -14.61
CA ASP A 21 5.32 15.86 -14.89
C ASP A 21 4.95 16.51 -16.22
N PHE A 22 5.36 17.77 -16.39
CA PHE A 22 5.29 18.47 -17.67
C PHE A 22 6.67 18.53 -18.30
N VAL A 23 6.79 17.98 -19.49
CA VAL A 23 8.08 17.83 -20.17
C VAL A 23 8.03 18.54 -21.51
N LYS A 24 9.08 19.31 -21.82
CA LYS A 24 9.24 19.91 -23.13
C LYS A 24 9.80 18.90 -24.11
N THR A 25 9.15 18.78 -25.25
CA THR A 25 9.67 18.07 -26.42
C THR A 25 10.81 18.86 -27.05
N LEU A 26 11.61 18.21 -27.90
CA LEU A 26 12.64 18.86 -28.70
C LEU A 26 12.08 19.92 -29.68
N ALA A 27 10.82 19.77 -30.10
CA ALA A 27 10.10 20.76 -30.91
C ALA A 27 9.67 22.00 -30.11
N GLY A 28 9.77 21.96 -28.77
CA GLY A 28 9.36 23.05 -27.88
C GLY A 28 7.94 22.94 -27.34
N ASP A 29 7.14 21.97 -27.83
CA ASP A 29 5.81 21.68 -27.29
C ASP A 29 5.91 21.06 -25.89
N THR A 30 4.94 21.35 -25.03
CA THR A 30 4.87 20.77 -23.68
C THR A 30 3.89 19.59 -23.65
N VAL A 31 4.32 18.45 -23.11
CA VAL A 31 3.50 17.27 -22.88
C VAL A 31 3.34 17.00 -21.39
N LEU A 32 2.20 16.44 -20.99
CA LEU A 32 1.99 15.85 -19.67
C LEU A 32 2.33 14.36 -19.76
N VAL A 33 3.14 13.88 -18.83
CA VAL A 33 3.52 12.47 -18.73
C VAL A 33 3.13 11.89 -17.37
N THR A 34 2.57 10.69 -17.37
CA THR A 34 2.17 9.98 -16.15
C THR A 34 2.14 8.47 -16.38
N VAL A 35 2.06 7.67 -15.31
CA VAL A 35 2.00 6.21 -15.40
C VAL A 35 0.75 5.71 -14.70
N ILE A 36 -0.06 4.93 -15.43
CA ILE A 36 -1.21 4.21 -14.88
C ILE A 36 -0.73 2.88 -14.30
N ASN A 37 -1.05 2.63 -13.04
CA ASN A 37 -0.76 1.38 -12.35
C ASN A 37 -1.62 0.24 -12.90
N GLY A 38 -1.00 -0.91 -13.10
CA GLY A 38 -1.60 -2.13 -13.62
C GLY A 38 -0.52 -3.15 -13.98
N ASP A 39 -0.88 -4.35 -14.41
CA ASP A 39 0.10 -5.36 -14.84
C ASP A 39 -0.06 -5.70 -16.33
N PRO A 40 0.78 -5.15 -17.24
CA PRO A 40 1.84 -4.16 -17.00
C PRO A 40 1.30 -2.72 -16.87
N ALA A 41 2.07 -1.86 -16.22
CA ALA A 41 1.77 -0.44 -16.10
C ALA A 41 1.85 0.28 -17.44
N GLN A 42 1.16 1.42 -17.57
CA GLN A 42 1.05 2.17 -18.83
C GLN A 42 1.59 3.60 -18.68
N LEU A 43 2.73 3.90 -19.33
CA LEU A 43 3.27 5.26 -19.46
C LEU A 43 2.47 6.03 -20.51
N CYS A 44 1.73 7.04 -20.08
CA CYS A 44 0.86 7.86 -20.90
C CYS A 44 1.51 9.23 -21.19
N VAL A 45 1.42 9.67 -22.45
CA VAL A 45 1.87 10.98 -22.93
C VAL A 45 0.66 11.72 -23.48
N MET A 46 0.46 12.95 -23.00
CA MET A 46 -0.69 13.77 -23.38
C MET A 46 -0.22 15.15 -23.81
N ASP A 47 -0.94 15.77 -24.74
CA ASP A 47 -0.71 17.17 -25.08
C ASP A 47 -1.10 18.07 -23.89
N ALA A 48 -0.21 18.95 -23.44
CA ALA A 48 -0.48 19.75 -22.24
C ALA A 48 -1.45 20.93 -22.47
N GLY A 49 -1.78 21.25 -23.73
CA GLY A 49 -2.72 22.32 -24.08
C GLY A 49 -4.17 21.83 -24.20
N SER A 50 -4.37 20.75 -24.94
CA SER A 50 -5.66 20.11 -25.24
C SER A 50 -6.02 18.98 -24.29
N PHE A 51 -5.04 18.40 -23.59
CA PHE A 51 -5.19 17.20 -22.76
C PHE A 51 -5.64 15.95 -23.53
N GLU A 52 -5.41 15.91 -24.84
CA GLU A 52 -5.61 14.70 -25.64
C GLU A 52 -4.47 13.69 -25.37
N LEU A 53 -4.83 12.40 -25.27
CA LEU A 53 -3.87 11.31 -25.14
C LEU A 53 -3.16 11.11 -26.48
N LEU A 54 -1.84 11.35 -26.51
CA LEU A 54 -1.01 11.22 -27.70
C LEU A 54 -0.50 9.79 -27.87
N ALA A 55 -0.08 9.16 -26.77
CA ALA A 55 0.48 7.82 -26.78
C ALA A 55 0.37 7.14 -25.41
N SER A 56 0.42 5.81 -25.42
CA SER A 56 0.52 4.97 -24.23
C SER A 56 1.48 3.81 -24.50
N TYR A 57 2.38 3.54 -23.56
CA TYR A 57 3.44 2.54 -23.69
C TYR A 57 3.44 1.60 -22.48
N PRO A 58 3.44 0.27 -22.69
CA PRO A 58 3.52 -0.67 -21.57
C PRO A 58 4.93 -0.68 -20.96
N LEU A 59 5.00 -0.63 -19.64
CA LEU A 59 6.24 -0.81 -18.87
C LEU A 59 6.32 -2.28 -18.44
N GLN A 60 6.93 -3.11 -19.30
CA GLN A 60 7.01 -4.57 -19.07
C GLN A 60 7.68 -4.91 -17.74
N GLY A 61 7.03 -5.73 -16.92
CA GLY A 61 7.51 -6.14 -15.60
C GLY A 61 7.26 -5.16 -14.46
N ALA A 62 6.75 -3.95 -14.75
CA ALA A 62 6.39 -2.97 -13.73
C ALA A 62 4.88 -2.95 -13.48
N ASN A 63 4.48 -2.84 -12.21
CA ASN A 63 3.08 -2.68 -11.82
C ASN A 63 2.62 -1.21 -11.67
N GLY A 64 3.57 -0.27 -11.79
CA GLY A 64 3.33 1.16 -11.81
C GLY A 64 4.63 1.94 -11.61
N ALA A 65 4.52 3.24 -11.36
CA ALA A 65 5.67 4.10 -11.09
C ALA A 65 5.41 5.07 -9.96
N MET A 66 6.44 5.33 -9.15
CA MET A 66 6.36 6.31 -8.06
C MET A 66 6.87 7.69 -8.50
N ILE A 67 7.67 7.75 -9.56
CA ILE A 67 8.25 8.99 -10.08
C ILE A 67 8.38 8.94 -11.60
N VAL A 68 8.10 10.09 -12.22
CA VAL A 68 8.31 10.38 -13.63
C VAL A 68 8.97 11.76 -13.67
N GLU A 69 10.08 11.89 -14.38
CA GLU A 69 10.86 13.12 -14.45
C GLU A 69 11.32 13.39 -15.88
N GLY A 70 11.17 14.63 -16.35
CA GLY A 70 11.76 15.05 -17.63
C GLY A 70 13.29 15.02 -17.60
N ALA A 71 13.90 14.56 -18.68
CA ALA A 71 15.33 14.55 -18.91
C ALA A 71 15.68 15.36 -20.19
N PRO A 72 16.95 15.74 -20.39
CA PRO A 72 17.41 16.46 -21.58
C PRO A 72 16.99 15.77 -22.89
N ASP A 73 16.97 16.56 -23.96
CA ASP A 73 16.71 16.09 -25.32
C ASP A 73 15.37 15.37 -25.51
N GLY A 74 14.32 15.82 -24.83
CA GLY A 74 12.97 15.25 -24.98
C GLY A 74 12.85 13.84 -24.41
N GLN A 75 13.60 13.54 -23.35
CA GLN A 75 13.55 12.24 -22.68
C GLN A 75 12.70 12.29 -21.41
N VAL A 76 12.20 11.13 -20.99
CA VAL A 76 11.45 10.97 -19.74
C VAL A 76 11.97 9.75 -18.99
N ILE A 77 12.38 9.95 -17.74
CA ILE A 77 12.83 8.90 -16.84
C ILE A 77 11.66 8.46 -15.96
N VAL A 78 11.51 7.15 -15.80
CA VAL A 78 10.47 6.56 -14.95
C VAL A 78 11.10 5.64 -13.92
N GLY A 79 10.85 5.91 -12.64
CA GLY A 79 11.18 5.03 -11.52
C GLY A 79 9.99 4.15 -11.17
N SER A 80 10.09 2.86 -11.49
CA SER A 80 8.99 1.90 -11.34
C SER A 80 8.95 1.23 -9.96
N PHE A 81 7.86 0.51 -9.70
CA PHE A 81 7.77 -0.43 -8.59
C PHE A 81 7.39 -1.84 -9.04
N SER A 82 7.47 -2.82 -8.12
CA SER A 82 7.41 -4.28 -8.27
C SER A 82 8.68 -4.93 -8.81
N ASN A 83 9.32 -4.31 -9.80
CA ASN A 83 10.61 -4.73 -10.35
C ASN A 83 11.74 -3.74 -10.04
N GLY A 84 11.42 -2.55 -9.50
CA GLY A 84 12.40 -1.52 -9.14
C GLY A 84 13.34 -1.13 -10.28
N ALA A 85 12.80 -1.02 -11.49
CA ALA A 85 13.54 -0.70 -12.70
C ALA A 85 13.43 0.79 -13.07
N LEU A 86 14.43 1.27 -13.80
CA LEU A 86 14.44 2.57 -14.45
C LEU A 86 14.09 2.39 -15.94
N TYR A 87 13.11 3.15 -16.42
CA TYR A 87 12.79 3.22 -17.84
C TYR A 87 13.10 4.60 -18.39
N LEU A 88 13.41 4.64 -19.69
CA LEU A 88 13.56 5.87 -20.46
C LEU A 88 12.61 5.84 -21.65
N LEU A 89 11.79 6.87 -21.77
CA LEU A 89 11.05 7.18 -22.98
C LEU A 89 11.79 8.26 -23.77
N ASP A 90 12.05 7.98 -25.04
CA ASP A 90 12.43 8.96 -26.05
C ASP A 90 11.13 9.50 -26.69
N LEU A 91 10.79 10.78 -26.42
CA LEU A 91 9.53 11.36 -26.88
C LEU A 91 9.47 11.53 -28.41
N GLU A 92 10.61 11.75 -29.07
CA GLU A 92 10.64 11.90 -30.53
C GLU A 92 10.45 10.56 -31.24
N ARG A 93 11.10 9.51 -30.73
CA ARG A 93 11.04 8.18 -31.33
C ARG A 93 9.81 7.39 -30.89
N GLY A 94 9.20 7.76 -29.77
CA GLY A 94 8.11 6.99 -29.16
C GLY A 94 8.57 5.60 -28.72
N VAL A 95 9.79 5.50 -28.18
CA VAL A 95 10.38 4.22 -27.76
C VAL A 95 10.67 4.24 -26.27
N VAL A 96 10.13 3.26 -25.56
CA VAL A 96 10.46 2.99 -24.16
C VAL A 96 11.53 1.90 -24.09
N ARG A 97 12.56 2.13 -23.29
CA ARG A 97 13.59 1.15 -22.96
C ARG A 97 13.76 1.02 -21.45
N GLU A 98 13.96 -0.20 -20.97
CA GLU A 98 14.49 -0.42 -19.64
C GLU A 98 15.98 -0.06 -19.65
N LEU A 99 16.40 0.87 -18.78
CA LEU A 99 17.80 1.27 -18.65
C LEU A 99 18.55 0.34 -17.71
N ALA A 100 17.91 0.01 -16.59
CA ALA A 100 18.49 -0.82 -15.54
C ALA A 100 17.39 -1.42 -14.67
N ALA A 101 17.61 -2.66 -14.24
CA ALA A 101 16.96 -3.26 -13.08
C ALA A 101 18.06 -3.78 -12.15
N LEU A 102 17.92 -3.50 -10.85
CA LEU A 102 18.84 -4.03 -9.85
C LEU A 102 18.37 -5.43 -9.45
N ALA A 103 19.03 -6.47 -9.98
CA ALA A 103 18.73 -7.86 -9.61
C ALA A 103 18.86 -8.06 -8.10
N GLY A 104 17.74 -8.31 -7.42
CA GLY A 104 17.69 -8.44 -5.96
C GLY A 104 17.86 -7.13 -5.16
N GLY A 105 17.88 -5.98 -5.84
CA GLY A 105 18.00 -4.65 -5.24
C GLY A 105 16.66 -4.03 -4.87
N LEU A 106 16.36 -2.84 -5.41
CA LEU A 106 15.13 -2.10 -5.11
C LEU A 106 13.90 -2.80 -5.72
N SER A 107 12.76 -2.71 -5.02
CA SER A 107 11.43 -3.06 -5.53
C SER A 107 10.56 -1.83 -5.79
N PHE A 108 10.94 -0.67 -5.26
CA PHE A 108 10.35 0.63 -5.54
C PHE A 108 11.48 1.63 -5.76
N ILE A 109 11.41 2.44 -6.82
CA ILE A 109 12.24 3.64 -6.99
C ILE A 109 11.38 4.86 -6.69
N PHE A 110 11.62 5.52 -5.57
CA PHE A 110 10.83 6.69 -5.14
C PHE A 110 11.41 8.02 -5.59
N ALA A 111 12.73 8.06 -5.83
CA ALA A 111 13.42 9.29 -6.12
C ALA A 111 14.49 9.05 -7.19
N VAL A 112 14.54 9.98 -8.14
CA VAL A 112 15.59 10.11 -9.14
C VAL A 112 16.05 11.56 -9.17
N CYS A 113 17.26 11.81 -9.65
CA CYS A 113 17.80 13.14 -9.89
C CYS A 113 18.92 13.04 -10.93
N LEU A 114 18.79 13.76 -12.04
CA LEU A 114 19.78 13.77 -13.11
C LEU A 114 20.81 14.89 -12.90
N ILE A 115 22.10 14.56 -12.96
CA ILE A 115 23.22 15.49 -12.88
C ILE A 115 24.20 15.18 -14.00
N GLY A 116 24.17 15.98 -15.07
CA GLY A 116 24.98 15.72 -16.26
C GLY A 116 24.62 14.38 -16.90
N GLU A 117 25.59 13.48 -17.01
CA GLU A 117 25.43 12.12 -17.56
C GLU A 117 25.06 11.07 -16.50
N ASP A 118 24.86 11.49 -15.25
CA ASP A 118 24.64 10.59 -14.12
C ASP A 118 23.25 10.75 -13.52
N LEU A 119 22.53 9.64 -13.43
CA LEU A 119 21.26 9.55 -12.75
C LEU A 119 21.46 8.98 -11.36
N TYR A 120 21.22 9.80 -10.33
CA TYR A 120 21.16 9.34 -8.95
C TYR A 120 19.75 8.88 -8.64
N PHE A 121 19.61 7.73 -7.96
CA PHE A 121 18.30 7.20 -7.64
C PHE A 121 18.32 6.37 -6.36
N GLY A 122 17.14 6.20 -5.77
CA GLY A 122 16.97 5.36 -4.59
C GLY A 122 15.51 5.04 -4.31
N GLY A 123 15.31 4.15 -3.35
CA GLY A 123 13.96 3.76 -2.95
C GLY A 123 13.92 2.73 -1.84
N TYR A 124 13.12 1.68 -2.04
CA TYR A 124 12.92 0.58 -1.08
C TYR A 124 13.24 -0.77 -1.73
N PRO A 125 13.86 -1.72 -0.99
CA PRO A 125 14.32 -1.61 0.40
C PRO A 125 15.74 -1.05 0.56
N GLY A 126 16.07 -0.63 1.79
CA GLY A 126 17.44 -0.45 2.28
C GLY A 126 17.96 0.98 2.36
N CYS A 127 17.19 1.99 1.95
CA CYS A 127 17.58 3.40 2.01
C CYS A 127 18.99 3.65 1.41
N VAL A 128 19.20 3.10 0.21
CA VAL A 128 20.48 3.16 -0.51
C VAL A 128 20.39 4.13 -1.68
N LEU A 129 21.45 4.93 -1.85
CA LEU A 129 21.67 5.78 -3.01
C LEU A 129 22.48 5.03 -4.06
N TYR A 130 21.96 4.96 -5.28
CA TYR A 130 22.62 4.42 -6.45
C TYR A 130 22.90 5.53 -7.47
N ARG A 131 23.85 5.26 -8.37
CA ARG A 131 24.17 6.07 -9.54
C ARG A 131 24.12 5.17 -10.77
N LEU A 132 23.45 5.63 -11.81
CA LEU A 132 23.48 5.06 -13.15
C LEU A 132 24.21 6.05 -14.07
N HIS A 133 25.33 5.63 -14.66
CA HIS A 133 26.01 6.40 -15.70
C HIS A 133 25.34 6.13 -17.06
N LEU A 134 24.67 7.15 -17.62
CA LEU A 134 23.80 7.00 -18.80
C LEU A 134 24.51 6.60 -20.10
N PRO A 135 25.78 6.96 -20.37
CA PRO A 135 26.45 6.54 -21.61
C PRO A 135 26.77 5.04 -21.68
N ASN A 136 27.14 4.41 -20.56
CA ASN A 136 27.54 2.99 -20.53
C ASN A 136 26.56 2.08 -19.75
N HIS A 137 25.51 2.65 -19.16
CA HIS A 137 24.50 2.00 -18.34
C HIS A 137 25.05 1.31 -17.08
N GLU A 138 26.21 1.76 -16.58
CA GLU A 138 26.82 1.21 -15.37
C GLU A 138 26.06 1.69 -14.13
N VAL A 139 25.59 0.75 -13.32
CA VAL A 139 24.96 1.04 -12.02
C VAL A 139 25.95 0.77 -10.89
N THR A 140 26.16 1.76 -10.05
CA THR A 140 27.01 1.68 -8.85
C THR A 140 26.22 2.05 -7.61
N GLU A 141 26.35 1.24 -6.56
CA GLU A 141 25.96 1.65 -5.21
C GLU A 141 26.88 2.77 -4.74
N VAL A 142 26.31 3.92 -4.35
CA VAL A 142 27.07 5.11 -3.95
C VAL A 142 27.22 5.15 -2.44
N ALA A 143 26.13 5.00 -1.70
CA ALA A 143 26.12 5.03 -0.24
C ALA A 143 24.84 4.43 0.35
N THR A 144 24.96 3.70 1.45
CA THR A 144 23.85 3.50 2.39
C THR A 144 23.59 4.82 3.12
N ILE A 145 22.41 5.42 2.93
CA ILE A 145 22.09 6.73 3.53
C ILE A 145 21.76 6.59 5.01
N HIS A 146 21.06 5.54 5.39
CA HIS A 146 20.87 5.18 6.79
C HIS A 146 20.77 3.66 6.94
N PRO A 147 21.50 3.02 7.87
CA PRO A 147 21.58 1.57 7.97
C PRO A 147 20.30 0.91 8.51
N GLU A 148 19.45 1.67 9.23
CA GLU A 148 18.22 1.14 9.82
C GLU A 148 16.95 1.62 9.10
N GLU A 149 17.05 2.63 8.22
CA GLU A 149 15.88 3.05 7.44
C GLU A 149 15.74 2.19 6.19
N MET A 150 14.51 2.08 5.71
CA MET A 150 14.20 1.26 4.55
C MET A 150 13.86 2.08 3.30
N TYR A 151 13.54 3.36 3.45
CA TYR A 151 13.04 4.19 2.35
C TYR A 151 13.91 5.42 2.15
N LEU A 152 14.53 5.50 0.98
CA LEU A 152 14.94 6.76 0.39
C LEU A 152 13.75 7.32 -0.39
N ARG A 153 13.23 8.49 -0.02
CA ARG A 153 11.93 8.99 -0.50
C ARG A 153 12.00 10.22 -1.37
N SER A 154 13.09 10.98 -1.30
CA SER A 154 13.29 12.17 -2.12
C SER A 154 14.78 12.47 -2.28
N ILE A 155 15.15 13.04 -3.43
CA ILE A 155 16.49 13.55 -3.74
C ILE A 155 16.30 14.96 -4.32
N HIS A 156 17.11 15.91 -3.87
CA HIS A 156 17.20 17.25 -4.47
C HIS A 156 18.66 17.68 -4.56
N VAL A 157 19.08 18.19 -5.71
CA VAL A 157 20.46 18.65 -5.92
C VAL A 157 20.61 20.10 -5.45
N VAL A 158 21.67 20.37 -4.68
CA VAL A 158 22.07 21.74 -4.28
C VAL A 158 23.59 21.83 -4.20
N ASP A 159 24.20 22.79 -4.90
CA ASP A 159 25.63 23.11 -4.82
C ASP A 159 26.58 21.88 -4.85
N GLY A 160 26.37 20.95 -5.80
CA GLY A 160 27.20 19.74 -5.94
C GLY A 160 26.97 18.68 -4.84
N SER A 161 25.91 18.83 -4.05
CA SER A 161 25.45 17.88 -3.05
C SER A 161 24.03 17.39 -3.38
N LEU A 162 23.68 16.23 -2.82
CA LEU A 162 22.33 15.70 -2.82
C LEU A 162 21.73 15.87 -1.42
N LEU A 163 20.56 16.48 -1.33
CA LEU A 163 19.70 16.44 -0.16
C LEU A 163 18.79 15.23 -0.27
N ILE A 164 18.73 14.42 0.77
CA ILE A 164 18.08 13.11 0.72
C ILE A 164 17.12 12.97 1.90
N GLY A 165 15.82 12.91 1.59
CA GLY A 165 14.76 12.67 2.55
C GLY A 165 14.48 11.17 2.70
N CYS A 166 14.39 10.71 3.94
CA CYS A 166 14.20 9.29 4.27
C CYS A 166 12.86 9.03 4.97
N GLY A 167 12.53 7.75 5.11
CA GLY A 167 11.48 7.21 5.97
C GLY A 167 11.69 5.72 6.23
N SER A 168 10.87 5.07 7.06
CA SER A 168 9.63 5.56 7.68
C SER A 168 9.82 6.39 8.94
N HIS A 169 11.05 6.67 9.36
CA HIS A 169 11.31 7.73 10.33
C HIS A 169 11.88 8.97 9.65
N VAL A 170 11.41 10.13 10.08
CA VAL A 170 11.79 11.44 9.53
C VAL A 170 13.28 11.66 9.75
N ARG A 171 14.05 11.61 8.65
CA ARG A 171 15.50 11.90 8.61
C ARG A 171 15.89 12.57 7.30
N LEU A 172 16.75 13.57 7.39
CA LEU A 172 17.25 14.34 6.26
C LEU A 172 18.77 14.37 6.25
N TYR A 173 19.35 14.08 5.08
CA TYR A 173 20.80 14.06 4.89
C TYR A 173 21.25 14.98 3.76
N ARG A 174 22.50 15.43 3.85
CA ARG A 174 23.26 16.01 2.74
C ARG A 174 24.42 15.07 2.40
N PHE A 175 24.50 14.64 1.15
CA PHE A 175 25.58 13.85 0.58
C PHE A 175 26.38 14.70 -0.42
N HIS A 176 27.65 14.94 -0.16
CA HIS A 176 28.51 15.70 -1.06
C HIS A 176 29.12 14.79 -2.13
N ILE A 177 28.78 15.02 -3.40
CA ILE A 177 29.03 14.06 -4.49
C ILE A 177 30.53 13.79 -4.69
N ALA A 178 31.34 14.84 -4.75
CA ALA A 178 32.76 14.70 -5.08
C ALA A 178 33.60 14.06 -3.97
N THR A 179 33.15 14.12 -2.72
CA THR A 179 33.92 13.62 -1.55
C THR A 179 33.31 12.38 -0.92
N GLY A 180 32.07 12.05 -1.25
CA GLY A 180 31.31 10.98 -0.60
C GLY A 180 30.91 11.27 0.85
N VAL A 181 31.07 12.52 1.32
CA VAL A 181 30.78 12.89 2.71
C VAL A 181 29.28 13.00 2.93
N LEU A 182 28.75 12.20 3.86
CA LEU A 182 27.36 12.21 4.30
C LEU A 182 27.24 12.95 5.65
N THR A 183 26.31 13.89 5.75
CA THR A 183 26.01 14.63 6.99
C THR A 183 24.50 14.71 7.23
N SER A 184 24.06 14.58 8.49
CA SER A 184 22.65 14.71 8.85
C SER A 184 22.27 16.17 9.09
N PHE A 185 20.97 16.45 8.96
CA PHE A 185 20.34 17.63 9.53
C PHE A 185 19.94 17.35 10.99
N ASP A 186 19.82 18.41 11.78
CA ASP A 186 19.19 18.39 13.10
C ASP A 186 17.73 18.84 12.96
N LEU A 187 16.82 17.87 12.98
CA LEU A 187 15.38 18.11 12.85
C LEU A 187 14.67 18.31 14.20
N GLY A 188 15.42 18.44 15.30
CA GLY A 188 14.86 18.68 16.63
C GLY A 188 13.81 17.63 17.02
N GLU A 189 12.62 18.09 17.40
CA GLU A 189 11.51 17.23 17.83
C GLU A 189 10.94 16.31 16.74
N LEU A 190 11.25 16.58 15.46
CA LEU A 190 10.78 15.77 14.34
C LEU A 190 11.71 14.60 14.01
N GLU A 191 12.96 14.64 14.46
CA GLU A 191 13.96 13.62 14.15
C GLU A 191 13.49 12.25 14.68
N GLY A 192 13.38 11.27 13.79
CA GLY A 192 12.98 9.92 14.16
C GLY A 192 11.48 9.70 14.39
N CYS A 193 10.63 10.73 14.28
CA CYS A 193 9.18 10.53 14.28
C CYS A 193 8.74 9.70 13.06
N SER A 194 7.63 8.95 13.18
CA SER A 194 7.05 8.25 12.03
C SER A 194 6.66 9.25 10.94
N GLY A 195 7.14 9.02 9.72
CA GLY A 195 6.96 9.92 8.61
C GLY A 195 7.87 9.61 7.42
N PHE A 196 7.49 10.16 6.28
CA PHE A 196 8.29 10.11 5.06
C PHE A 196 8.60 11.53 4.61
N LEU A 197 9.90 11.83 4.49
CA LEU A 197 10.35 13.08 3.90
C LEU A 197 10.31 13.02 2.38
N THR A 198 9.34 13.72 1.82
CA THR A 198 9.05 13.79 0.38
C THR A 198 9.10 15.24 -0.08
N ASN A 199 9.18 15.46 -1.40
CA ASN A 199 9.16 16.79 -2.03
C ASN A 199 10.13 17.78 -1.35
N LEU A 200 11.37 17.83 -1.82
CA LEU A 200 12.39 18.77 -1.33
C LEU A 200 12.51 19.90 -2.34
N GLN A 201 12.41 21.16 -1.90
CA GLN A 201 12.63 22.32 -2.78
C GLN A 201 13.35 23.44 -2.03
N GLU A 202 14.20 24.16 -2.73
CA GLU A 202 14.86 25.36 -2.19
C GLU A 202 13.87 26.52 -2.10
N TYR A 203 13.96 27.30 -1.01
CA TYR A 203 13.13 28.46 -0.74
C TYR A 203 13.96 29.52 0.00
N ASN A 204 14.36 30.59 -0.70
CA ASN A 204 15.08 31.74 -0.12
C ASN A 204 16.26 31.34 0.79
N GLY A 205 17.16 30.49 0.27
CA GLY A 205 18.33 29.96 0.99
C GLY A 205 18.02 28.91 2.06
N LYS A 206 16.77 28.47 2.17
CA LYS A 206 16.29 27.39 3.04
C LYS A 206 15.88 26.19 2.20
N LEU A 207 15.70 25.06 2.88
CA LEU A 207 15.08 23.88 2.31
C LEU A 207 13.65 23.75 2.85
N ALA A 208 12.67 23.67 1.95
CA ALA A 208 11.33 23.22 2.29
C ALA A 208 11.20 21.71 2.03
N ALA A 209 10.54 21.00 2.95
CA ALA A 209 10.35 19.55 2.86
C ALA A 209 8.99 19.12 3.42
N ARG A 210 8.34 18.14 2.79
CA ARG A 210 7.05 17.59 3.23
C ARG A 210 7.26 16.36 4.10
N ILE A 211 6.57 16.30 5.23
CA ILE A 211 6.44 15.11 6.07
C ILE A 211 5.05 14.52 5.85
N GLU A 212 4.99 13.42 5.10
CA GLU A 212 3.73 12.86 4.60
C GLU A 212 2.79 12.37 5.72
N SER A 213 3.29 11.56 6.67
CA SER A 213 2.43 10.86 7.64
C SER A 213 1.81 11.76 8.72
N ILE A 214 2.30 12.98 8.90
CA ILE A 214 1.81 13.93 9.92
C ILE A 214 1.35 15.26 9.31
N GLU A 215 1.08 15.27 8.00
CA GLU A 215 0.57 16.43 7.25
C GLU A 215 1.28 17.73 7.62
N SER A 216 2.60 17.74 7.46
CA SER A 216 3.42 18.89 7.84
C SER A 216 4.42 19.26 6.73
N VAL A 217 4.72 20.56 6.65
CA VAL A 217 5.82 21.09 5.82
C VAL A 217 6.84 21.74 6.74
N MET A 218 8.11 21.37 6.62
CA MET A 218 9.19 21.94 7.41
C MET A 218 10.10 22.84 6.59
N LEU A 219 10.68 23.84 7.24
CA LEU A 219 11.77 24.66 6.71
C LEU A 219 13.04 24.39 7.50
N CYS A 220 14.14 24.12 6.81
CA CYS A 220 15.46 23.92 7.38
C CYS A 220 16.46 24.94 6.84
N ASP A 221 17.39 25.36 7.68
CA ASP A 221 18.53 26.17 7.26
C ASP A 221 19.54 25.27 6.55
N MET A 222 19.94 25.63 5.32
CA MET A 222 20.85 24.80 4.52
C MET A 222 22.33 24.93 4.93
N THR A 223 22.68 25.95 5.73
CA THR A 223 24.04 26.21 6.20
C THR A 223 24.28 25.56 7.55
N THR A 224 23.41 25.84 8.54
CA THR A 224 23.51 25.24 9.88
C THR A 224 22.95 23.82 9.92
N ARG A 225 22.15 23.43 8.91
CA ARG A 225 21.44 22.15 8.81
C ARG A 225 20.45 21.92 9.95
N SER A 226 19.84 22.98 10.46
CA SER A 226 18.90 22.91 11.57
C SER A 226 17.47 23.25 11.15
N LEU A 227 16.48 22.64 11.79
CA LEU A 227 15.07 23.00 11.67
C LEU A 227 14.85 24.48 12.03
N ILE A 228 14.09 25.20 11.21
CA ILE A 228 13.67 26.59 11.41
C ILE A 228 12.21 26.65 11.83
N LYS A 229 11.32 25.99 11.06
CA LYS A 229 9.87 26.13 11.20
C LYS A 229 9.14 24.88 10.74
N VAL A 230 7.98 24.61 11.34
CA VAL A 230 7.05 23.55 10.93
C VAL A 230 5.66 24.16 10.71
N PHE A 231 5.11 23.94 9.53
CA PHE A 231 3.74 24.24 9.16
C PHE A 231 2.90 22.97 9.31
N LYS A 232 2.19 22.84 10.43
CA LYS A 232 1.31 21.69 10.72
C LYS A 232 -0.03 21.85 9.98
N GLY A 233 -0.65 20.72 9.61
CA GLY A 233 -1.94 20.69 8.92
C GLY A 233 -1.85 21.04 7.43
N PHE A 234 -0.65 20.93 6.83
CA PHE A 234 -0.41 21.13 5.41
C PHE A 234 0.13 19.86 4.78
N SER A 235 -0.67 19.25 3.91
CA SER A 235 -0.36 17.97 3.31
C SER A 235 0.60 18.08 2.13
N GLN A 236 0.84 19.27 1.58
CA GLN A 236 1.73 19.51 0.43
C GLN A 236 2.23 20.95 0.38
N PHE A 237 3.25 21.20 -0.46
CA PHE A 237 3.71 22.54 -0.81
C PHE A 237 4.34 22.58 -2.22
N ILE A 238 4.56 23.78 -2.73
CA ILE A 238 5.40 24.05 -3.91
C ILE A 238 6.07 25.41 -3.74
N VAL A 239 7.30 25.55 -4.23
CA VAL A 239 8.00 26.82 -4.36
C VAL A 239 7.94 27.26 -5.81
N VAL A 240 7.41 28.46 -6.05
CA VAL A 240 7.31 29.05 -7.39
C VAL A 240 7.72 30.50 -7.32
N ASP A 241 8.71 30.86 -8.14
CA ASP A 241 9.23 32.23 -8.26
C ASP A 241 9.58 32.84 -6.89
N GLU A 242 10.37 32.09 -6.10
CA GLU A 242 10.82 32.41 -4.74
C GLU A 242 9.71 32.52 -3.67
N GLU A 243 8.47 32.17 -4.01
CA GLU A 243 7.32 32.17 -3.09
C GLU A 243 6.93 30.74 -2.67
N LEU A 244 6.60 30.56 -1.40
CA LEU A 244 6.17 29.27 -0.85
C LEU A 244 4.64 29.19 -0.79
N TYR A 245 4.09 28.20 -1.49
CA TYR A 245 2.66 27.88 -1.47
C TYR A 245 2.44 26.60 -0.67
N LEU A 246 1.47 26.65 0.24
CA LEU A 246 1.09 25.55 1.13
C LEU A 246 -0.33 25.09 0.80
N PHE A 247 -0.60 23.81 0.96
CA PHE A 247 -1.88 23.22 0.58
C PHE A 247 -2.39 22.25 1.65
N ASN A 248 -3.70 22.26 1.88
CA ASN A 248 -4.41 21.29 2.70
C ASN A 248 -5.84 21.09 2.18
N GLU A 249 -6.66 20.35 2.92
CA GLU A 249 -8.06 20.10 2.55
C GLU A 249 -8.94 21.36 2.52
N GLU A 250 -8.58 22.41 3.27
CA GLU A 250 -9.34 23.66 3.35
C GLU A 250 -9.02 24.62 2.20
N GLY A 251 -7.81 24.56 1.65
CA GLY A 251 -7.44 25.43 0.54
C GLY A 251 -5.96 25.47 0.17
N THR A 252 -5.66 26.50 -0.62
CA THR A 252 -4.33 26.91 -1.07
C THR A 252 -3.95 28.20 -0.38
N TYR A 253 -2.71 28.27 0.08
CA TYR A 253 -2.19 29.38 0.86
C TYR A 253 -0.82 29.79 0.36
N ARG A 254 -0.43 31.02 0.67
CA ARG A 254 0.92 31.55 0.45
C ARG A 254 1.55 31.96 1.77
N TYR A 255 2.79 31.59 1.97
CA TYR A 255 3.57 32.01 3.13
C TYR A 255 4.31 33.32 2.85
N LEU A 256 4.01 34.34 3.65
CA LEU A 256 4.68 35.64 3.63
C LEU A 256 5.76 35.67 4.69
N GLU A 257 6.98 35.29 4.31
CA GLU A 257 8.11 35.13 5.23
C GLU A 257 8.42 36.38 6.07
N GLN A 258 8.44 37.56 5.44
CA GLN A 258 8.75 38.83 6.14
C GLN A 258 7.76 39.17 7.27
N GLN A 259 6.53 38.64 7.19
CA GLN A 259 5.46 38.86 8.15
C GLN A 259 5.21 37.65 9.04
N ASP A 260 5.94 36.56 8.79
CA ASP A 260 5.69 35.22 9.31
C ASP A 260 4.20 34.82 9.27
N ARG A 261 3.54 35.08 8.13
CA ARG A 261 2.08 34.96 8.00
C ARG A 261 1.66 34.12 6.80
N ILE A 262 0.67 33.25 6.99
CA ILE A 262 0.04 32.48 5.92
C ILE A 262 -1.22 33.22 5.44
N VAL A 263 -1.39 33.35 4.11
CA VAL A 263 -2.53 34.02 3.49
C VAL A 263 -3.27 33.02 2.60
N HIS A 264 -4.58 32.89 2.81
CA HIS A 264 -5.46 32.05 1.98
C HIS A 264 -5.67 32.65 0.59
N LEU A 265 -5.55 31.83 -0.46
CA LEU A 265 -5.71 32.22 -1.86
C LEU A 265 -6.98 31.66 -2.50
N SER A 266 -7.26 30.37 -2.28
CA SER A 266 -8.39 29.68 -2.91
C SER A 266 -8.78 28.44 -2.11
N SER A 267 -10.08 28.21 -1.94
CA SER A 267 -10.61 26.99 -1.33
C SER A 267 -10.95 25.92 -2.37
N SER A 268 -10.98 26.25 -3.67
CA SER A 268 -11.45 25.34 -4.72
C SER A 268 -10.35 24.48 -5.34
N PHE A 269 -9.08 24.93 -5.27
CA PHE A 269 -7.97 24.22 -5.90
C PHE A 269 -7.63 22.89 -5.21
N THR A 270 -7.94 22.72 -3.92
CA THR A 270 -7.61 21.52 -3.15
C THR A 270 -8.84 20.71 -2.73
N VAL A 271 -10.03 21.02 -3.25
CA VAL A 271 -11.26 20.28 -2.93
C VAL A 271 -11.10 18.79 -3.28
N GLY A 272 -11.54 17.92 -2.36
CA GLY A 272 -11.53 16.46 -2.55
C GLY A 272 -10.15 15.81 -2.53
N TRP A 273 -9.13 16.52 -2.02
CA TRP A 273 -7.75 16.08 -2.16
C TRP A 273 -7.31 15.14 -1.03
N LYS A 274 -6.93 13.91 -1.38
CA LYS A 274 -6.24 12.95 -0.48
C LYS A 274 -4.87 12.52 -1.00
N ILE A 275 -4.17 13.41 -1.70
CA ILE A 275 -2.76 13.38 -2.19
C ILE A 275 -2.66 13.32 -3.72
N MET A 276 -1.85 14.25 -4.25
CA MET A 276 -1.00 14.19 -5.46
C MET A 276 -0.26 15.54 -5.61
N LYS A 277 0.91 15.55 -6.25
CA LYS A 277 1.85 16.70 -6.34
C LYS A 277 1.24 17.93 -7.04
N ALA A 278 1.65 19.13 -6.59
CA ALA A 278 1.45 20.35 -7.36
C ALA A 278 2.64 20.57 -8.32
N ALA A 279 2.37 20.93 -9.58
CA ALA A 279 3.41 21.21 -10.58
C ALA A 279 3.16 22.54 -11.30
N ARG A 280 4.22 23.15 -11.84
CA ARG A 280 4.15 24.39 -12.65
C ARG A 280 3.93 24.01 -14.12
N LEU A 281 3.01 24.69 -14.80
CA LEU A 281 2.78 24.55 -16.25
C LEU A 281 3.20 25.85 -16.96
N GLU A 282 4.37 25.83 -17.60
CA GLU A 282 5.04 26.96 -18.30
C GLU A 282 5.05 28.31 -17.54
N TYR A 283 5.66 29.35 -18.11
CA TYR A 283 6.07 30.55 -17.37
C TYR A 283 4.92 31.26 -16.60
N ASP A 284 5.15 31.40 -15.29
CA ASP A 284 4.68 32.45 -14.37
C ASP A 284 3.19 32.54 -13.98
N THR A 285 2.30 31.64 -14.42
CA THR A 285 0.85 31.91 -14.14
C THR A 285 0.00 30.77 -13.63
N LYS A 286 0.43 29.50 -13.66
CA LYS A 286 -0.44 28.38 -13.24
C LYS A 286 0.24 27.33 -12.36
N LEU A 287 -0.48 26.92 -11.32
CA LEU A 287 -0.24 25.69 -10.57
C LEU A 287 -1.19 24.62 -11.08
N SER A 288 -0.73 23.38 -11.14
CA SER A 288 -1.51 22.20 -11.51
C SER A 288 -1.54 21.21 -10.36
N ARG A 289 -2.62 20.43 -10.27
CA ARG A 289 -2.71 19.21 -9.46
C ARG A 289 -3.49 18.16 -10.24
N MET A 290 -3.25 16.89 -10.00
CA MET A 290 -4.03 15.81 -10.62
C MET A 290 -4.45 14.81 -9.55
N THR A 291 -5.69 14.31 -9.50
CA THR A 291 -6.05 13.20 -8.59
C THR A 291 -5.49 11.87 -9.09
N ARG A 292 -5.54 10.81 -8.28
CA ARG A 292 -5.07 9.49 -8.71
C ARG A 292 -5.90 8.93 -9.88
N GLU A 293 -7.14 9.38 -10.02
CA GLU A 293 -8.09 9.01 -11.07
C GLU A 293 -8.03 9.91 -12.31
N GLY A 294 -7.04 10.82 -12.39
CA GLY A 294 -6.82 11.65 -13.58
C GLY A 294 -7.67 12.92 -13.66
N GLU A 295 -8.18 13.45 -12.55
CA GLU A 295 -8.81 14.77 -12.54
C GLU A 295 -7.75 15.87 -12.33
N LEU A 296 -7.46 16.62 -13.39
CA LEU A 296 -6.52 17.75 -13.40
C LEU A 296 -7.23 19.04 -12.96
N SER A 297 -6.65 19.78 -12.02
CA SER A 297 -7.04 21.15 -11.69
C SER A 297 -5.90 22.11 -11.99
N LEU A 298 -6.21 23.30 -12.50
CA LEU A 298 -5.27 24.36 -12.83
C LEU A 298 -5.66 25.65 -12.10
N LEU A 299 -4.83 26.14 -11.20
CA LEU A 299 -4.98 27.41 -10.51
C LEU A 299 -4.16 28.49 -11.20
N SER A 300 -4.82 29.56 -11.65
CA SER A 300 -4.14 30.77 -12.11
C SER A 300 -3.67 31.63 -10.93
N LEU A 301 -2.36 31.85 -10.79
CA LEU A 301 -1.78 32.66 -9.72
C LEU A 301 -2.08 34.16 -9.86
N SER A 302 -2.33 34.65 -11.08
CA SER A 302 -2.69 36.05 -11.33
C SER A 302 -4.15 36.39 -11.03
N THR A 303 -5.04 35.40 -11.10
CA THR A 303 -6.50 35.61 -10.96
C THR A 303 -7.13 34.82 -9.81
N ASN A 304 -6.40 33.89 -9.20
CA ASN A 304 -6.88 32.87 -8.25
C ASN A 304 -8.03 31.99 -8.76
N LYS A 305 -8.28 31.97 -10.07
CA LYS A 305 -9.31 31.13 -10.69
C LYS A 305 -8.80 29.71 -10.91
N VAL A 306 -9.68 28.74 -10.69
CA VAL A 306 -9.41 27.31 -10.90
C VAL A 306 -10.22 26.81 -12.10
N GLY A 307 -9.56 26.10 -13.02
CA GLY A 307 -10.20 25.28 -14.05
C GLY A 307 -9.94 23.80 -13.79
N THR A 308 -10.85 22.92 -14.18
CA THR A 308 -10.72 21.46 -14.02
C THR A 308 -10.92 20.74 -15.35
N ALA A 309 -10.24 19.62 -15.54
CA ALA A 309 -10.37 18.74 -16.69
C ALA A 309 -10.23 17.28 -16.22
N ARG A 310 -11.10 16.39 -16.71
CA ARG A 310 -10.91 14.94 -16.55
C ARG A 310 -10.10 14.44 -17.73
N LEU A 311 -8.92 13.89 -17.46
CA LEU A 311 -8.05 13.39 -18.50
C LEU A 311 -8.59 12.07 -19.06
N PRO A 312 -8.54 11.84 -20.39
CA PRO A 312 -8.94 10.58 -21.02
C PRO A 312 -7.88 9.48 -20.83
N LEU A 313 -7.51 9.21 -19.57
CA LEU A 313 -6.55 8.17 -19.22
C LEU A 313 -7.21 6.78 -19.28
N PRO A 314 -6.48 5.74 -19.73
CA PRO A 314 -7.01 4.39 -19.74
C PRO A 314 -7.18 3.86 -18.31
N ALA A 315 -8.01 2.83 -18.17
CA ALA A 315 -8.00 1.95 -17.01
C ALA A 315 -7.09 0.74 -17.30
N ALA A 316 -6.40 0.24 -16.28
CA ALA A 316 -5.58 -0.96 -16.38
C ALA A 316 -6.01 -1.99 -15.32
N ALA A 317 -5.77 -3.27 -15.61
CA ALA A 317 -6.07 -4.35 -14.69
C ALA A 317 -5.16 -4.25 -13.45
N SER A 318 -5.78 -4.20 -12.29
CA SER A 318 -5.10 -4.15 -10.99
C SER A 318 -4.76 -5.56 -10.53
N ILE A 319 -3.59 -5.71 -9.90
CA ILE A 319 -3.23 -6.96 -9.21
C ILE A 319 -4.31 -7.28 -8.17
N ILE A 320 -4.79 -8.52 -8.16
CA ILE A 320 -5.75 -8.96 -7.16
C ILE A 320 -5.03 -9.05 -5.82
N HIS A 321 -5.50 -8.24 -4.87
CA HIS A 321 -4.95 -8.16 -3.53
C HIS A 321 -5.68 -9.08 -2.56
N THR A 322 -7.02 -9.12 -2.60
CA THR A 322 -7.85 -9.84 -1.63
C THR A 322 -8.99 -10.54 -2.34
N ILE A 323 -9.28 -11.79 -1.94
CA ILE A 323 -10.49 -12.52 -2.34
C ILE A 323 -11.15 -13.15 -1.12
N HIS A 324 -12.48 -13.17 -1.09
CA HIS A 324 -13.26 -13.91 -0.10
C HIS A 324 -14.58 -14.42 -0.68
N GLU A 325 -15.00 -15.60 -0.25
CA GLU A 325 -16.33 -16.11 -0.50
C GLU A 325 -17.39 -15.45 0.39
N ALA A 326 -18.50 -15.02 -0.21
CA ALA A 326 -19.65 -14.47 0.50
C ALA A 326 -20.75 -15.54 0.71
N PRO A 327 -21.59 -15.42 1.75
CA PRO A 327 -22.75 -16.32 1.96
C PRO A 327 -23.75 -16.36 0.80
N THR A 328 -23.77 -15.32 -0.03
CA THR A 328 -24.55 -15.24 -1.28
C THR A 328 -24.08 -16.27 -2.32
N GLY A 329 -22.83 -16.71 -2.25
CA GLY A 329 -22.16 -17.56 -3.23
C GLY A 329 -21.24 -16.80 -4.18
N ALA A 330 -21.23 -15.48 -4.11
CA ALA A 330 -20.33 -14.62 -4.87
C ALA A 330 -18.91 -14.62 -4.28
N ILE A 331 -17.92 -14.27 -5.11
CA ILE A 331 -16.53 -14.06 -4.72
C ILE A 331 -16.25 -12.56 -4.76
N TYR A 332 -15.93 -11.99 -3.60
CA TYR A 332 -15.57 -10.58 -3.44
C TYR A 332 -14.07 -10.42 -3.65
N ILE A 333 -13.67 -9.40 -4.39
CA ILE A 333 -12.30 -9.20 -4.89
C ILE A 333 -11.91 -7.73 -4.74
N SER A 334 -10.68 -7.43 -4.37
CA SER A 334 -10.15 -6.05 -4.34
C SER A 334 -8.75 -5.96 -4.92
N GLY A 335 -8.43 -4.82 -5.54
CA GLY A 335 -7.15 -4.55 -6.19
C GLY A 335 -6.07 -4.00 -5.25
N TYR A 336 -4.81 -4.29 -5.57
CA TYR A 336 -3.63 -3.77 -4.87
C TYR A 336 -3.38 -2.31 -5.25
N GLN A 337 -3.09 -1.47 -4.26
CA GLN A 337 -2.85 -0.02 -4.30
C GLN A 337 -4.02 0.83 -4.81
N SER A 338 -4.54 0.54 -6.00
CA SER A 338 -5.62 1.29 -6.61
C SER A 338 -6.99 1.02 -5.98
N GLY A 339 -7.10 -0.06 -5.19
CA GLY A 339 -8.36 -0.46 -4.59
C GLY A 339 -9.40 -0.92 -5.60
N GLY A 340 -10.65 -0.54 -5.33
CA GLY A 340 -11.82 -1.05 -6.00
C GLY A 340 -12.35 -2.34 -5.36
N LEU A 341 -13.64 -2.58 -5.55
CA LEU A 341 -14.32 -3.80 -5.18
C LEU A 341 -14.89 -4.43 -6.45
N SER A 342 -14.68 -5.72 -6.64
CA SER A 342 -15.34 -6.49 -7.68
C SER A 342 -16.05 -7.69 -7.09
N ILE A 343 -17.20 -8.02 -7.64
CA ILE A 343 -18.01 -9.15 -7.21
C ILE A 343 -18.17 -10.07 -8.42
N TYR A 344 -17.57 -11.26 -8.33
CA TYR A 344 -17.76 -12.33 -9.30
C TYR A 344 -18.91 -13.23 -8.84
N ASP A 345 -19.90 -13.43 -9.70
CA ASP A 345 -20.97 -14.41 -9.51
C ASP A 345 -20.65 -15.68 -10.31
N PRO A 346 -20.26 -16.78 -9.66
CA PRO A 346 -19.97 -18.04 -10.33
C PRO A 346 -21.15 -18.69 -11.05
N SER A 347 -22.39 -18.36 -10.66
CA SER A 347 -23.59 -18.96 -11.23
C SER A 347 -23.97 -18.31 -12.57
N ALA A 348 -23.74 -17.01 -12.68
CA ALA A 348 -23.96 -16.23 -13.89
C ALA A 348 -22.71 -16.10 -14.78
N ASP A 349 -21.52 -16.41 -14.23
CA ASP A 349 -20.21 -16.18 -14.83
C ASP A 349 -20.00 -14.69 -15.21
N THR A 350 -20.36 -13.81 -14.28
CA THR A 350 -20.29 -12.35 -14.47
C THR A 350 -19.48 -11.68 -13.38
N VAL A 351 -18.71 -10.66 -13.75
CA VAL A 351 -17.99 -9.77 -12.83
C VAL A 351 -18.61 -8.38 -12.90
N LEU A 352 -18.89 -7.80 -11.73
CA LEU A 352 -19.27 -6.39 -11.60
C LEU A 352 -18.22 -5.64 -10.77
N GLU A 353 -17.85 -4.45 -11.21
CA GLU A 353 -16.87 -3.59 -10.54
C GLU A 353 -17.55 -2.38 -9.88
N TYR A 354 -17.09 -2.05 -8.69
CA TYR A 354 -17.58 -0.98 -7.84
C TYR A 354 -16.41 -0.10 -7.39
N LYS A 355 -16.59 1.22 -7.49
CA LYS A 355 -15.57 2.22 -7.17
C LYS A 355 -15.82 2.82 -5.77
N GLY A 356 -14.92 3.71 -5.34
CA GLY A 356 -15.07 4.45 -4.08
C GLY A 356 -14.52 3.77 -2.84
N ILE A 357 -13.69 2.73 -3.01
CA ILE A 357 -12.94 2.10 -1.92
C ILE A 357 -11.48 1.89 -2.34
N GLU A 358 -10.57 2.10 -1.40
CA GLU A 358 -9.13 1.89 -1.55
C GLU A 358 -8.78 0.38 -1.48
N GLN A 359 -7.51 0.06 -1.23
CA GLN A 359 -7.03 -1.31 -1.10
C GLN A 359 -7.67 -2.03 0.10
N VAL A 360 -8.53 -3.02 -0.13
CA VAL A 360 -9.15 -3.80 0.94
C VAL A 360 -8.19 -4.87 1.44
N GLU A 361 -7.84 -4.83 2.72
CA GLU A 361 -6.92 -5.77 3.38
C GLU A 361 -7.61 -7.01 3.93
N GLY A 362 -8.81 -6.83 4.47
CA GLY A 362 -9.61 -7.88 5.09
C GLY A 362 -11.08 -7.69 4.78
N MET A 363 -11.82 -8.79 4.71
CA MET A 363 -13.26 -8.80 4.52
C MET A 363 -13.90 -9.78 5.51
N VAL A 364 -15.08 -9.44 5.99
CA VAL A 364 -15.91 -10.35 6.78
C VAL A 364 -17.39 -10.15 6.45
N PHE A 365 -18.17 -11.20 6.60
CA PHE A 365 -19.55 -11.26 6.13
C PHE A 365 -20.50 -11.59 7.28
N THR A 366 -21.64 -10.93 7.29
CA THR A 366 -22.81 -11.29 8.10
C THR A 366 -23.93 -11.79 7.20
N SER A 367 -25.08 -12.11 7.78
CA SER A 367 -26.27 -12.56 7.05
C SER A 367 -26.80 -11.57 5.99
N ASN A 368 -26.51 -10.27 6.12
CA ASN A 368 -27.06 -9.23 5.25
C ASN A 368 -26.03 -8.29 4.62
N ARG A 369 -24.77 -8.29 5.09
CA ARG A 369 -23.74 -7.32 4.69
C ARG A 369 -22.35 -7.93 4.64
N ALA A 370 -21.51 -7.36 3.79
CA ALA A 370 -20.07 -7.47 3.92
C ALA A 370 -19.48 -6.24 4.63
N TYR A 371 -18.39 -6.44 5.34
CA TYR A 371 -17.60 -5.39 5.97
C TYR A 371 -16.17 -5.47 5.44
N LEU A 372 -15.64 -4.32 5.02
CA LEU A 372 -14.40 -4.21 4.27
C LEU A 372 -13.44 -3.30 5.05
N GLY A 373 -12.27 -3.82 5.39
CA GLY A 373 -11.21 -3.03 6.01
C GLY A 373 -10.22 -2.54 4.96
N ALA A 374 -10.04 -1.23 4.82
CA ALA A 374 -9.25 -0.62 3.76
C ALA A 374 -7.97 0.09 4.27
N TYR A 375 -6.87 -0.11 3.54
CA TYR A 375 -5.61 0.61 3.64
C TYR A 375 -5.60 1.81 2.67
N PRO A 376 -5.01 2.97 3.02
CA PRO A 376 -4.37 3.31 4.29
C PRO A 376 -5.31 3.79 5.38
N GLY A 377 -4.85 3.76 6.63
CA GLY A 377 -5.48 4.39 7.79
C GLY A 377 -6.60 3.57 8.46
N ALA A 378 -6.72 2.29 8.11
CA ALA A 378 -7.69 1.34 8.69
C ALA A 378 -9.14 1.87 8.70
N TYR A 379 -9.62 2.33 7.54
CA TYR A 379 -11.02 2.70 7.34
C TYR A 379 -11.89 1.46 7.17
N ILE A 380 -13.05 1.44 7.83
CA ILE A 380 -13.99 0.32 7.80
C ILE A 380 -15.25 0.74 7.05
N TYR A 381 -15.58 -0.05 6.03
CA TYR A 381 -16.74 0.14 5.17
C TYR A 381 -17.75 -1.00 5.33
N ALA A 382 -18.99 -0.74 4.96
CA ALA A 382 -20.02 -1.76 4.78
C ALA A 382 -20.49 -1.80 3.32
N TRP A 383 -20.88 -3.00 2.89
CA TRP A 383 -21.54 -3.28 1.62
C TRP A 383 -22.83 -4.05 1.89
N ASP A 384 -23.97 -3.50 1.46
CA ASP A 384 -25.27 -4.15 1.58
C ASP A 384 -25.48 -5.11 0.40
N TYR A 385 -25.87 -6.36 0.64
CA TYR A 385 -26.09 -7.33 -0.46
C TYR A 385 -27.19 -6.89 -1.43
N GLU A 386 -28.10 -6.02 -1.00
CA GLU A 386 -29.14 -5.42 -1.85
C GLU A 386 -28.57 -4.49 -2.94
N ASP A 387 -27.31 -4.05 -2.80
CA ASP A 387 -26.62 -3.22 -3.78
C ASP A 387 -25.85 -4.04 -4.84
N GLU A 388 -25.76 -5.37 -4.66
CA GLU A 388 -25.23 -6.26 -5.71
C GLU A 388 -26.05 -6.08 -7.00
N GLY A 389 -25.36 -5.98 -8.15
CA GLY A 389 -25.98 -5.65 -9.43
C GLY A 389 -26.12 -4.16 -9.76
N ARG A 390 -25.94 -3.23 -8.79
CA ARG A 390 -26.10 -1.78 -9.01
C ARG A 390 -24.77 -1.08 -9.26
N THR A 391 -24.38 -0.91 -10.52
CA THR A 391 -23.04 -0.41 -10.91
C THR A 391 -22.63 0.96 -10.33
N GLU A 392 -23.59 1.76 -9.89
CA GLU A 392 -23.39 3.06 -9.25
C GLU A 392 -23.24 3.00 -7.72
N ALA A 393 -23.47 1.84 -7.10
CA ALA A 393 -23.34 1.66 -5.67
C ALA A 393 -21.87 1.75 -5.24
N VAL A 394 -21.67 2.30 -4.04
CA VAL A 394 -20.35 2.48 -3.44
C VAL A 394 -20.35 1.96 -2.00
N PRO A 395 -19.26 1.32 -1.54
CA PRO A 395 -19.15 0.92 -0.13
C PRO A 395 -19.33 2.11 0.81
N LYS A 396 -20.11 1.92 1.86
CA LYS A 396 -20.42 2.96 2.83
C LYS A 396 -19.37 3.02 3.94
N LEU A 397 -18.68 4.16 4.08
CA LEU A 397 -17.77 4.38 5.19
C LEU A 397 -18.54 4.35 6.52
N LEU A 398 -18.07 3.53 7.47
CA LEU A 398 -18.61 3.46 8.82
C LEU A 398 -17.79 4.31 9.79
N PHE A 399 -16.49 4.05 9.87
CA PHE A 399 -15.55 4.74 10.77
C PHE A 399 -14.10 4.49 10.35
N GLN A 400 -13.20 5.29 10.91
CA GLN A 400 -11.77 5.01 10.92
C GLN A 400 -11.40 4.46 12.29
N ILE A 401 -10.54 3.43 12.37
CA ILE A 401 -10.14 2.83 13.66
C ILE A 401 -9.37 3.84 14.54
N GLY A 402 -8.55 4.70 13.93
CA GLY A 402 -7.70 5.65 14.64
C GLY A 402 -6.57 4.94 15.41
N GLU A 403 -6.09 5.57 16.50
CA GLU A 403 -5.11 4.98 17.41
C GLU A 403 -3.87 4.43 16.70
N ASP A 404 -3.31 5.15 15.72
CA ASP A 404 -2.11 4.74 14.97
C ASP A 404 -2.18 3.34 14.31
N GLN A 405 -3.37 2.94 13.83
CA GLN A 405 -3.58 1.70 13.08
C GLN A 405 -3.74 1.96 11.58
N ASP A 406 -3.23 1.04 10.76
CA ASP A 406 -3.15 1.26 9.30
C ASP A 406 -3.76 0.13 8.47
N ARG A 407 -3.52 -1.15 8.82
CA ARG A 407 -3.95 -2.29 7.99
C ARG A 407 -4.82 -3.31 8.75
N PRO A 408 -6.14 -3.33 8.50
CA PRO A 408 -7.08 -4.28 9.11
C PRO A 408 -7.13 -5.61 8.35
N PHE A 409 -6.10 -6.47 8.50
CA PHE A 409 -6.05 -7.77 7.83
C PHE A 409 -6.95 -8.84 8.46
N ALA A 410 -7.07 -8.84 9.79
CA ALA A 410 -7.79 -9.89 10.50
C ALA A 410 -9.21 -9.42 10.82
N MET A 411 -10.23 -10.13 10.34
CA MET A 411 -11.62 -9.77 10.63
C MET A 411 -12.44 -11.02 10.94
N ALA A 412 -13.27 -10.93 11.99
CA ALA A 412 -14.27 -11.94 12.34
C ALA A 412 -15.56 -11.24 12.75
N ALA A 413 -16.71 -11.85 12.47
CA ALA A 413 -18.01 -11.25 12.75
C ALA A 413 -19.02 -12.29 13.22
N ASP A 414 -19.89 -11.87 14.12
CA ASP A 414 -21.22 -12.42 14.29
C ASP A 414 -22.26 -11.39 13.81
N ASP A 415 -23.55 -11.72 13.82
CA ASP A 415 -24.59 -10.80 13.33
C ASP A 415 -24.71 -9.49 14.15
N ASN A 416 -24.11 -9.43 15.34
CA ASN A 416 -24.18 -8.27 16.24
C ASN A 416 -22.86 -7.49 16.31
N ARG A 417 -21.71 -8.13 16.05
CA ARG A 417 -20.38 -7.58 16.35
C ARG A 417 -19.36 -7.91 15.28
N LEU A 418 -18.46 -6.95 15.04
CA LEU A 418 -17.24 -7.14 14.27
C LEU A 418 -16.03 -7.07 15.20
N PHE A 419 -15.07 -7.96 14.96
CA PHE A 419 -13.75 -7.97 15.57
C PHE A 419 -12.72 -7.72 14.49
N ILE A 420 -11.90 -6.69 14.66
CA ILE A 420 -10.96 -6.22 13.64
C ILE A 420 -9.58 -6.15 14.27
N GLY A 421 -8.67 -6.98 13.77
CA GLY A 421 -7.26 -7.01 14.13
C GLY A 421 -6.42 -6.27 13.11
N THR A 422 -5.54 -5.40 13.60
CA THR A 422 -4.78 -4.49 12.76
C THR A 422 -3.26 -4.64 12.91
N ILE A 423 -2.55 -4.26 11.84
CA ILE A 423 -1.14 -3.86 11.87
C ILE A 423 -1.09 -2.34 12.11
N PRO A 424 -0.18 -1.85 12.98
CA PRO A 424 -0.04 -0.42 13.23
C PRO A 424 0.57 0.31 12.03
N ASP A 425 0.51 1.63 12.10
CA ASP A 425 1.12 2.52 11.12
C ASP A 425 2.64 2.35 11.00
N TYR A 426 3.21 2.89 9.93
CA TYR A 426 4.65 2.85 9.63
C TYR A 426 5.51 3.27 10.83
N GLY A 427 6.67 2.63 11.00
CA GLY A 427 7.59 2.92 12.10
C GLY A 427 7.08 2.54 13.50
N LYS A 428 6.01 1.72 13.61
CA LYS A 428 5.41 1.37 14.92
C LYS A 428 5.28 -0.13 15.13
N LEU A 429 5.35 -0.55 16.40
CA LEU A 429 4.93 -1.86 16.89
C LEU A 429 3.61 -1.75 17.66
N GLY A 430 2.94 -2.89 17.86
CA GLY A 430 1.70 -2.99 18.61
C GLY A 430 0.45 -2.68 17.76
N GLY A 431 -0.19 -3.74 17.29
CA GLY A 431 -1.51 -3.66 16.66
C GLY A 431 -2.63 -3.44 17.67
N ALA A 432 -3.87 -3.46 17.16
CA ALA A 432 -5.06 -3.31 17.98
C ALA A 432 -6.11 -4.39 17.66
N LEU A 433 -6.97 -4.65 18.64
CA LEU A 433 -8.26 -5.29 18.44
C LEU A 433 -9.33 -4.22 18.56
N THR A 434 -10.08 -3.97 17.49
CA THR A 434 -11.27 -3.11 17.52
C THR A 434 -12.52 -3.97 17.53
N VAL A 435 -13.44 -3.66 18.44
CA VAL A 435 -14.77 -4.28 18.53
C VAL A 435 -15.80 -3.25 18.08
N TYR A 436 -16.57 -3.55 17.04
CA TYR A 436 -17.67 -2.72 16.57
C TYR A 436 -19.00 -3.42 16.82
N ASP A 437 -19.92 -2.73 17.49
CA ASP A 437 -21.29 -3.18 17.70
C ASP A 437 -22.19 -2.65 16.57
N VAL A 438 -22.79 -3.57 15.82
CA VAL A 438 -23.59 -3.28 14.62
C VAL A 438 -24.87 -2.52 14.97
N SER A 439 -25.48 -2.81 16.12
CA SER A 439 -26.77 -2.25 16.54
C SER A 439 -26.65 -0.78 16.95
N SER A 440 -25.68 -0.48 17.83
CA SER A 440 -25.42 0.84 18.38
C SER A 440 -24.51 1.68 17.48
N LYS A 441 -23.84 1.05 16.51
CA LYS A 441 -22.87 1.67 15.60
C LYS A 441 -21.69 2.30 16.31
N ARG A 442 -21.25 1.71 17.43
CA ARG A 442 -20.12 2.17 18.22
C ARG A 442 -18.97 1.18 18.11
N HIS A 443 -17.73 1.69 18.09
CA HIS A 443 -16.54 0.86 18.22
C HIS A 443 -15.73 1.23 19.46
N VAL A 444 -14.92 0.27 19.92
CA VAL A 444 -13.87 0.46 20.94
C VAL A 444 -12.60 -0.22 20.43
N THR A 445 -11.47 0.48 20.52
CA THR A 445 -10.17 0.00 20.07
C THR A 445 -9.29 -0.31 21.28
N TYR A 446 -8.76 -1.53 21.36
CA TYR A 446 -7.85 -1.98 22.39
C TYR A 446 -6.46 -2.13 21.79
N ARG A 447 -5.56 -1.20 22.13
CA ARG A 447 -4.16 -1.22 21.73
C ARG A 447 -3.35 -2.21 22.57
N HIS A 448 -2.30 -2.78 21.99
CA HIS A 448 -1.34 -3.64 22.70
C HIS A 448 -2.00 -4.82 23.43
N VAL A 449 -3.05 -5.42 22.81
CA VAL A 449 -3.72 -6.63 23.33
C VAL A 449 -2.71 -7.71 23.66
N ILE A 450 -1.69 -7.84 22.81
CA ILE A 450 -0.44 -8.52 23.09
C ILE A 450 0.67 -7.50 22.80
N GLU A 451 1.48 -7.18 23.80
CA GLU A 451 2.55 -6.16 23.71
C GLU A 451 3.46 -6.39 22.49
N ASP A 452 3.79 -5.33 21.76
CA ASP A 452 4.61 -5.31 20.52
C ASP A 452 4.13 -6.18 19.34
N HIS A 453 3.01 -6.90 19.49
CA HIS A 453 2.47 -7.76 18.44
C HIS A 453 1.37 -7.05 17.64
N SER A 454 1.27 -7.40 16.35
CA SER A 454 0.09 -7.10 15.54
C SER A 454 -0.87 -8.29 15.48
N ILE A 455 -2.13 -8.07 15.14
CA ILE A 455 -3.15 -9.13 15.07
C ILE A 455 -3.35 -9.53 13.60
N SER A 456 -3.04 -10.78 13.25
CA SER A 456 -3.03 -11.29 11.88
C SER A 456 -4.05 -12.40 11.60
N ALA A 457 -4.74 -12.91 12.63
CA ALA A 457 -5.85 -13.84 12.48
C ALA A 457 -6.88 -13.66 13.59
N LEU A 458 -8.17 -13.84 13.29
CA LEU A 458 -9.26 -13.84 14.25
C LEU A 458 -10.28 -14.93 13.89
N VAL A 459 -10.81 -15.61 14.90
CA VAL A 459 -11.94 -16.54 14.75
C VAL A 459 -12.82 -16.52 16.01
N ILE A 460 -14.13 -16.50 15.84
CA ILE A 460 -15.09 -16.58 16.95
C ILE A 460 -15.31 -18.06 17.30
N HIS A 461 -15.33 -18.37 18.60
CA HIS A 461 -15.62 -19.74 19.02
C HIS A 461 -17.07 -20.14 18.67
N PRO A 462 -17.29 -21.21 17.87
CA PRO A 462 -18.59 -21.51 17.28
C PRO A 462 -19.68 -21.83 18.32
N GLY A 463 -19.31 -22.48 19.43
CA GLY A 463 -20.24 -22.80 20.52
C GLY A 463 -20.32 -21.75 21.64
N ASN A 464 -19.51 -20.69 21.60
CA ASN A 464 -19.44 -19.71 22.69
C ASN A 464 -18.88 -18.37 22.20
N PRO A 465 -19.72 -17.52 21.57
CA PRO A 465 -19.28 -16.26 20.94
C PRO A 465 -18.84 -15.18 21.96
N ARG A 466 -18.77 -15.51 23.26
CA ARG A 466 -18.04 -14.71 24.25
C ARG A 466 -16.53 -14.73 24.00
N TYR A 467 -16.01 -15.80 23.40
CA TYR A 467 -14.58 -15.99 23.22
C TYR A 467 -14.19 -15.83 21.75
N VAL A 468 -13.24 -14.92 21.52
CA VAL A 468 -12.61 -14.70 20.21
C VAL A 468 -11.16 -15.11 20.32
N TYR A 469 -10.71 -15.97 19.41
CA TYR A 469 -9.35 -16.46 19.35
C TYR A 469 -8.59 -15.63 18.32
N GLY A 470 -7.40 -15.17 18.70
CA GLY A 470 -6.56 -14.37 17.83
C GLY A 470 -5.17 -14.95 17.66
N GLY A 471 -4.68 -14.92 16.43
CA GLY A 471 -3.29 -15.19 16.09
C GLY A 471 -2.55 -13.87 15.88
N THR A 472 -1.32 -13.77 16.39
CA THR A 472 -0.50 -12.57 16.24
C THR A 472 0.69 -12.80 15.32
N THR A 473 1.24 -11.68 14.86
CA THR A 473 2.54 -11.58 14.18
C THR A 473 3.45 -10.65 14.97
N ILE A 474 4.75 -10.91 14.99
CA ILE A 474 5.75 -10.01 15.62
C ILE A 474 5.97 -8.74 14.78
N TRP A 475 5.53 -8.75 13.51
CA TRP A 475 5.76 -7.66 12.57
C TRP A 475 4.79 -6.50 12.82
N GLY A 476 5.33 -5.30 13.01
CA GLY A 476 4.57 -4.05 13.04
C GLY A 476 4.40 -3.42 11.66
N GLY A 477 4.19 -2.10 11.63
CA GLY A 477 4.20 -1.31 10.40
C GLY A 477 5.58 -1.29 9.76
N LEU A 478 5.66 -1.04 8.44
CA LEU A 478 6.94 -1.09 7.74
C LEU A 478 7.93 -0.06 8.29
N GLY A 479 9.21 -0.44 8.25
CA GLY A 479 10.33 0.36 8.73
C GLY A 479 10.58 0.28 10.23
N GLN A 480 9.79 -0.51 10.98
CA GLN A 480 10.09 -0.88 12.35
C GLN A 480 10.54 -2.34 12.46
N GLN A 481 11.58 -2.60 13.26
CA GLN A 481 12.06 -3.96 13.52
C GLN A 481 11.27 -4.62 14.65
N PRO A 482 10.90 -5.90 14.55
CA PRO A 482 10.28 -6.65 15.62
C PRO A 482 11.17 -6.76 16.87
N THR A 483 10.57 -6.65 18.05
CA THR A 483 11.22 -6.92 19.36
C THR A 483 10.94 -8.32 19.90
N GLN A 484 9.87 -8.95 19.41
CA GLN A 484 9.40 -10.27 19.82
C GLN A 484 9.96 -11.36 18.90
N LYS A 485 9.97 -12.62 19.36
CA LYS A 485 10.55 -13.75 18.62
C LYS A 485 9.54 -14.75 18.07
N HIS A 486 8.34 -14.78 18.63
CA HIS A 486 7.37 -15.83 18.37
C HIS A 486 5.96 -15.26 18.30
N GLY A 487 5.22 -15.59 17.25
CA GLY A 487 3.78 -15.37 17.17
C GLY A 487 3.07 -16.04 18.34
N LYS A 488 1.99 -15.41 18.80
CA LYS A 488 1.20 -15.85 19.95
C LYS A 488 -0.24 -16.10 19.54
N LEU A 489 -0.85 -17.03 20.24
CA LEU A 489 -2.29 -17.25 20.21
C LEU A 489 -2.89 -16.67 21.50
N PHE A 490 -4.02 -15.99 21.42
CA PHE A 490 -4.70 -15.45 22.59
C PHE A 490 -6.21 -15.67 22.54
N ILE A 491 -6.84 -15.63 23.72
CA ILE A 491 -8.29 -15.63 23.88
C ILE A 491 -8.71 -14.26 24.41
N TRP A 492 -9.55 -13.58 23.64
CA TRP A 492 -10.25 -12.38 24.05
C TRP A 492 -11.61 -12.73 24.65
N ASP A 493 -11.88 -12.22 25.85
CA ASP A 493 -13.19 -12.31 26.47
C ASP A 493 -13.99 -11.04 26.18
N THR A 494 -15.07 -11.17 25.39
CA THR A 494 -15.87 -10.03 24.95
C THR A 494 -16.72 -9.40 26.06
N MET A 495 -16.86 -10.05 27.23
CA MET A 495 -17.58 -9.49 28.37
C MET A 495 -16.63 -8.73 29.30
N GLU A 496 -15.44 -9.28 29.50
CA GLU A 496 -14.41 -8.70 30.38
C GLU A 496 -13.53 -7.67 29.68
N HIS A 497 -13.58 -7.61 28.35
CA HIS A 497 -12.76 -6.76 27.50
C HIS A 497 -11.25 -6.90 27.78
N LYS A 498 -10.78 -8.14 27.90
CA LYS A 498 -9.37 -8.44 28.17
C LYS A 498 -8.96 -9.79 27.60
N VAL A 499 -7.65 -9.97 27.45
CA VAL A 499 -7.05 -11.28 27.17
C VAL A 499 -7.19 -12.17 28.40
N GLN A 500 -7.82 -13.32 28.24
CA GLN A 500 -7.95 -14.32 29.30
C GLN A 500 -6.70 -15.19 29.39
N LYS A 501 -6.17 -15.62 28.25
CA LYS A 501 -4.99 -16.48 28.12
C LYS A 501 -4.23 -16.15 26.84
N SER A 502 -2.92 -16.39 26.85
CA SER A 502 -2.10 -16.39 25.65
C SER A 502 -1.03 -17.47 25.71
N TRP A 503 -0.62 -17.96 24.55
CA TRP A 503 0.35 -19.05 24.40
C TRP A 503 1.27 -18.80 23.21
N ILE A 504 2.43 -19.44 23.23
CA ILE A 504 3.32 -19.59 22.08
C ILE A 504 3.08 -21.02 21.55
N PRO A 505 2.24 -21.21 20.52
CA PRO A 505 1.93 -22.56 20.04
C PRO A 505 3.11 -23.21 19.33
N LEU A 506 3.95 -22.41 18.67
CA LEU A 506 5.12 -22.87 17.93
C LEU A 506 6.31 -21.94 18.17
N GLU A 507 7.34 -22.43 18.86
CA GLU A 507 8.58 -21.69 19.03
C GLU A 507 9.29 -21.48 17.67
N GLY A 508 9.80 -20.27 17.48
CA GLY A 508 10.54 -19.85 16.29
C GLY A 508 9.67 -19.48 15.07
N GLU A 509 8.34 -19.55 15.18
CA GLU A 509 7.42 -19.05 14.16
C GLU A 509 7.06 -17.60 14.46
N GLU A 510 7.28 -16.68 13.53
CA GLU A 510 7.13 -15.23 13.76
C GLU A 510 5.68 -14.75 13.72
N GLY A 511 4.76 -15.56 13.19
CA GLY A 511 3.34 -15.20 13.14
C GLY A 511 2.40 -16.35 12.83
N ILE A 512 1.16 -16.18 13.27
CA ILE A 512 0.02 -17.08 13.02
C ILE A 512 -0.98 -16.33 12.17
N GLY A 513 -1.20 -16.82 10.95
CA GLY A 513 -1.92 -16.05 9.94
C GLY A 513 -3.35 -16.50 9.66
N CYS A 514 -3.73 -17.70 10.11
CA CYS A 514 -5.11 -18.16 10.01
C CYS A 514 -5.43 -19.13 11.14
N LEU A 515 -6.71 -19.12 11.55
CA LEU A 515 -7.26 -19.97 12.60
C LEU A 515 -8.61 -20.51 12.14
N ALA A 516 -8.91 -21.77 12.46
CA ALA A 516 -10.22 -22.37 12.21
C ALA A 516 -10.55 -23.39 13.30
N PHE A 517 -11.82 -23.45 13.70
CA PHE A 517 -12.32 -24.55 14.51
C PHE A 517 -12.80 -25.69 13.62
N ASP A 518 -12.60 -26.93 14.06
CA ASP A 518 -13.31 -28.07 13.50
C ASP A 518 -14.64 -28.33 14.24
N GLU A 519 -15.45 -29.27 13.72
CA GLU A 519 -16.77 -29.61 14.27
C GLU A 519 -16.69 -30.18 15.70
N GLU A 520 -15.56 -30.75 16.08
CA GLU A 520 -15.27 -31.27 17.42
C GLU A 520 -14.83 -30.17 18.40
N GLY A 521 -14.69 -28.93 17.94
CA GLY A 521 -14.31 -27.78 18.75
C GLY A 521 -12.80 -27.67 19.00
N THR A 522 -11.97 -28.39 18.24
CA THR A 522 -10.51 -28.25 18.29
C THR A 522 -10.06 -27.07 17.44
N LEU A 523 -9.02 -26.36 17.89
CA LEU A 523 -8.48 -25.21 17.16
C LEU A 523 -7.33 -25.64 16.25
N TRP A 524 -7.42 -25.25 15.00
CA TRP A 524 -6.38 -25.37 14.00
C TRP A 524 -5.81 -24.01 13.64
N GLY A 525 -4.54 -23.96 13.33
CA GLY A 525 -3.88 -22.74 12.87
C GLY A 525 -2.77 -23.02 11.88
N VAL A 526 -2.41 -21.98 11.11
CA VAL A 526 -1.33 -22.06 10.12
C VAL A 526 -0.41 -20.85 10.25
N THR A 527 0.89 -21.12 10.29
CA THR A 527 1.97 -20.12 10.21
C THR A 527 2.42 -19.97 8.75
N ARG A 528 3.60 -19.38 8.49
CA ARG A 528 4.10 -19.25 7.10
C ARG A 528 4.25 -20.59 6.35
N GLY A 529 4.47 -21.69 7.06
CA GLY A 529 4.66 -23.01 6.44
C GLY A 529 4.23 -24.20 7.29
N THR A 530 3.75 -23.99 8.52
CA THR A 530 3.40 -25.07 9.45
C THR A 530 1.92 -25.02 9.79
N LEU A 531 1.21 -26.12 9.54
CA LEU A 531 -0.12 -26.40 10.08
C LEU A 531 0.03 -26.97 11.50
N PHE A 532 -0.80 -26.51 12.43
CA PHE A 532 -0.86 -27.05 13.78
C PHE A 532 -2.29 -27.20 14.30
N GLN A 533 -2.45 -28.11 15.26
CA GLN A 533 -3.68 -28.37 15.99
C GLN A 533 -3.41 -28.19 17.48
N MET A 534 -4.32 -27.52 18.18
CA MET A 534 -4.16 -27.12 19.58
C MET A 534 -5.48 -27.30 20.33
N ASP A 535 -5.39 -27.73 21.59
CA ASP A 535 -6.53 -27.69 22.49
C ASP A 535 -6.82 -26.24 22.88
N PRO A 536 -8.01 -25.70 22.58
CA PRO A 536 -8.30 -24.27 22.76
C PRO A 536 -8.43 -23.85 24.23
N VAL A 537 -8.57 -24.79 25.18
CA VAL A 537 -8.82 -24.48 26.60
C VAL A 537 -7.52 -24.45 27.39
N SER A 538 -6.71 -25.50 27.26
CA SER A 538 -5.42 -25.69 27.92
C SER A 538 -4.28 -24.99 27.19
N GLY A 539 -4.39 -24.90 25.86
CA GLY A 539 -3.35 -24.45 24.96
C GLY A 539 -2.28 -25.50 24.65
N GLU A 540 -2.57 -26.78 24.89
CA GLU A 540 -1.68 -27.87 24.53
C GLU A 540 -1.59 -28.02 23.01
N LEU A 541 -0.36 -28.05 22.47
CA LEU A 541 -0.11 -28.38 21.07
C LEU A 541 -0.33 -29.89 20.89
N LEU A 542 -1.35 -30.25 20.11
CA LEU A 542 -1.74 -31.65 19.89
C LEU A 542 -0.97 -32.27 18.73
N ARG A 543 -0.90 -31.57 17.59
CA ARG A 543 -0.25 -32.04 16.35
C ARG A 543 0.33 -30.88 15.56
N LYS A 544 1.34 -31.15 14.72
CA LYS A 544 1.85 -30.20 13.71
C LYS A 544 2.37 -30.91 12.48
N LYS A 545 2.32 -30.22 11.34
CA LYS A 545 2.86 -30.65 10.05
C LYS A 545 3.53 -29.48 9.35
N CYS A 546 4.81 -29.62 9.06
CA CYS A 546 5.53 -28.68 8.19
C CYS A 546 5.16 -29.00 6.74
N LEU A 547 4.65 -28.02 6.00
CA LEU A 547 4.30 -28.12 4.58
C LEU A 547 5.37 -27.50 3.69
N VAL A 548 6.00 -26.42 4.17
CA VAL A 548 7.07 -25.72 3.47
C VAL A 548 8.11 -25.29 4.52
N ASP A 549 9.38 -25.48 4.18
CA ASP A 549 10.47 -25.05 5.06
C ASP A 549 10.44 -23.55 5.27
N LYS A 550 10.62 -23.14 6.53
CA LYS A 550 10.52 -21.75 6.95
C LYS A 550 11.58 -20.88 6.30
N TYR A 551 11.15 -19.82 5.65
CA TYR A 551 12.02 -18.72 5.24
C TYR A 551 11.36 -17.38 5.58
N TRP A 552 11.66 -16.87 6.78
CA TRP A 552 11.15 -15.59 7.26
C TRP A 552 11.96 -14.43 6.66
N LYS A 553 11.69 -14.12 5.39
CA LYS A 553 12.15 -12.89 4.74
C LYS A 553 10.97 -11.96 4.53
N GLY A 554 11.12 -10.71 4.96
CA GLY A 554 10.06 -9.69 4.91
C GLY A 554 9.00 -9.89 5.99
N HIS A 555 8.06 -8.94 6.04
CA HIS A 555 6.97 -8.94 7.00
C HIS A 555 5.96 -10.07 6.75
N PHE A 556 5.18 -10.39 7.78
CA PHE A 556 4.06 -11.33 7.71
C PHE A 556 2.81 -10.70 8.32
N TRP A 557 1.98 -10.10 7.46
CA TRP A 557 0.74 -9.44 7.87
C TRP A 557 -0.50 -10.20 7.43
N ARG A 558 -0.44 -10.71 6.19
CA ARG A 558 -1.46 -11.62 5.66
C ARG A 558 -1.01 -13.04 5.86
N GLY A 559 -1.89 -13.82 6.48
CA GLY A 559 -1.68 -15.23 6.68
C GLY A 559 -1.90 -16.09 5.45
N PRO A 560 -1.47 -17.37 5.53
CA PRO A 560 -2.01 -18.43 4.68
C PRO A 560 -3.52 -18.57 4.83
N PHE A 561 -4.15 -19.36 3.98
CA PHE A 561 -5.56 -19.71 4.11
C PHE A 561 -5.72 -21.11 4.67
N LEU A 562 -6.71 -21.30 5.55
CA LEU A 562 -7.07 -22.57 6.15
C LEU A 562 -8.59 -22.79 6.01
N ARG A 563 -8.99 -24.00 5.62
CA ARG A 563 -10.38 -24.47 5.69
C ARG A 563 -10.38 -25.91 6.20
N ILE A 564 -11.29 -26.20 7.12
CA ILE A 564 -11.62 -27.57 7.54
C ILE A 564 -12.92 -27.93 6.84
N LEU A 565 -12.91 -28.98 6.03
CA LEU A 565 -14.06 -29.43 5.25
C LEU A 565 -14.84 -30.48 6.04
N SER A 566 -16.16 -30.54 5.81
CA SER A 566 -17.06 -31.49 6.48
C SER A 566 -16.78 -32.95 6.12
N ASN A 567 -16.10 -33.21 5.01
CA ASN A 567 -15.66 -34.53 4.59
C ASN A 567 -14.40 -35.03 5.35
N GLY A 568 -13.81 -34.21 6.22
CA GLY A 568 -12.59 -34.52 6.96
C GLY A 568 -11.28 -34.11 6.27
N ASP A 569 -11.34 -33.41 5.15
CA ASP A 569 -10.15 -32.82 4.52
C ASP A 569 -9.82 -31.44 5.11
N ILE A 570 -8.55 -31.08 5.07
CA ILE A 570 -8.04 -29.74 5.39
C ILE A 570 -7.45 -29.14 4.12
N LEU A 571 -7.88 -27.92 3.76
CA LEU A 571 -7.26 -27.14 2.71
C LEU A 571 -6.36 -26.08 3.32
N VAL A 572 -5.13 -26.01 2.81
CA VAL A 572 -4.14 -25.01 3.24
C VAL A 572 -3.51 -24.34 2.02
N ASN A 573 -3.51 -23.01 1.97
CA ASN A 573 -2.72 -22.25 0.99
C ASN A 573 -1.51 -21.61 1.69
N VAL A 574 -0.32 -22.15 1.47
CA VAL A 574 0.96 -21.65 1.99
C VAL A 574 1.97 -21.53 0.85
N ASP A 575 2.76 -20.46 0.84
CA ASP A 575 3.82 -20.21 -0.15
C ASP A 575 3.39 -20.47 -1.61
N ARG A 576 2.27 -19.84 -2.02
CA ARG A 576 1.66 -19.97 -3.35
C ARG A 576 1.27 -21.39 -3.76
N THR A 577 1.11 -22.30 -2.80
CA THR A 577 0.75 -23.70 -3.05
C THR A 577 -0.49 -24.08 -2.24
N ILE A 578 -1.48 -24.66 -2.91
CA ILE A 578 -2.68 -25.20 -2.28
C ILE A 578 -2.43 -26.69 -2.00
N TYR A 579 -2.54 -27.06 -0.73
CA TYR A 579 -2.46 -28.43 -0.23
C TYR A 579 -3.84 -28.90 0.21
N ARG A 580 -4.13 -30.18 -0.03
CA ARG A 580 -5.19 -30.93 0.64
C ARG A 580 -4.53 -31.90 1.61
N LEU A 581 -5.04 -31.98 2.84
CA LEU A 581 -4.56 -32.93 3.84
C LEU A 581 -5.72 -33.72 4.40
N ASP A 582 -5.51 -35.02 4.65
CA ASP A 582 -6.41 -35.82 5.46
C ASP A 582 -6.29 -35.42 6.94
N LYS A 583 -7.39 -35.01 7.59
CA LYS A 583 -7.37 -34.50 8.98
C LYS A 583 -6.88 -35.54 10.01
N ALA A 584 -7.08 -36.83 9.76
CA ALA A 584 -6.70 -37.90 10.68
C ALA A 584 -5.19 -38.18 10.63
N THR A 585 -4.62 -38.25 9.44
CA THR A 585 -3.23 -38.69 9.18
C THR A 585 -2.27 -37.55 8.90
N LEU A 586 -2.76 -36.38 8.49
CA LEU A 586 -1.99 -35.23 7.99
C LEU A 586 -1.15 -35.55 6.73
N ASN A 587 -1.51 -36.60 5.98
CA ASN A 587 -0.94 -36.86 4.67
C ASN A 587 -1.41 -35.78 3.69
N GLU A 588 -0.46 -35.18 2.99
CA GLU A 588 -0.66 -34.05 2.09
C GLU A 588 -0.64 -34.44 0.60
N GLU A 589 -1.45 -33.73 -0.17
CA GLU A 589 -1.44 -33.71 -1.63
C GLU A 589 -1.34 -32.27 -2.10
N VAL A 590 -0.46 -32.00 -3.07
CA VAL A 590 -0.39 -30.69 -3.74
C VAL A 590 -1.49 -30.63 -4.81
N LEU A 591 -2.46 -29.74 -4.62
CA LEU A 591 -3.55 -29.53 -5.59
C LEU A 591 -3.15 -28.54 -6.69
N CYS A 592 -2.50 -27.44 -6.31
CA CYS A 592 -2.15 -26.37 -7.25
C CYS A 592 -0.91 -25.62 -6.77
N ARG A 593 -0.06 -25.22 -7.72
CA ARG A 593 1.07 -24.32 -7.52
C ARG A 593 0.82 -23.00 -8.22
N ASP A 594 1.55 -21.99 -7.77
CA ASP A 594 1.36 -20.61 -8.20
C ASP A 594 -0.09 -20.15 -8.01
N ALA A 595 -0.58 -20.31 -6.79
CA ALA A 595 -1.94 -19.93 -6.39
C ALA A 595 -1.84 -19.05 -5.15
N LEU A 596 -2.12 -17.76 -5.32
CA LEU A 596 -2.22 -16.80 -4.23
C LEU A 596 -3.66 -16.65 -3.80
N LEU A 597 -3.86 -16.48 -2.50
CA LEU A 597 -5.18 -16.35 -1.90
C LEU A 597 -6.04 -17.61 -2.09
N LEU A 598 -7.14 -17.72 -1.36
CA LEU A 598 -8.04 -18.84 -1.51
C LEU A 598 -9.46 -18.46 -1.11
N ALA A 599 -10.39 -18.69 -2.02
CA ALA A 599 -11.83 -18.72 -1.76
C ALA A 599 -12.41 -20.03 -2.29
N MET A 600 -13.62 -20.35 -1.86
CA MET A 600 -14.33 -21.56 -2.25
C MET A 600 -15.76 -21.21 -2.63
N ASP A 601 -16.32 -21.92 -3.60
CA ASP A 601 -17.73 -21.75 -3.93
C ASP A 601 -18.64 -22.25 -2.80
N LYS A 602 -19.92 -21.91 -2.89
CA LYS A 602 -20.90 -22.25 -1.86
C LYS A 602 -21.10 -23.76 -1.67
N SER A 603 -20.89 -24.55 -2.72
CA SER A 603 -21.03 -26.02 -2.64
C SER A 603 -19.83 -26.70 -1.99
N GLY A 604 -18.65 -26.08 -2.05
CA GLY A 604 -17.39 -26.68 -1.62
C GLY A 604 -16.67 -27.47 -2.72
N ASP A 605 -17.21 -27.48 -3.95
CA ASP A 605 -16.69 -28.29 -5.06
C ASP A 605 -15.69 -27.53 -5.95
N LYS A 606 -15.57 -26.20 -5.80
CA LYS A 606 -14.70 -25.37 -6.63
C LYS A 606 -13.91 -24.36 -5.80
N LEU A 607 -12.61 -24.27 -6.07
CA LEU A 607 -11.70 -23.31 -5.46
C LEU A 607 -11.40 -22.15 -6.41
N TYR A 608 -11.19 -20.97 -5.84
CA TYR A 608 -10.76 -19.77 -6.53
C TYR A 608 -9.46 -19.23 -5.94
N PHE A 609 -8.57 -18.77 -6.81
CA PHE A 609 -7.28 -18.21 -6.42
C PHE A 609 -6.83 -17.19 -7.47
N ALA A 610 -5.89 -16.33 -7.09
CA ALA A 610 -5.33 -15.30 -7.95
C ALA A 610 -3.96 -15.69 -8.52
N ARG A 611 -3.68 -15.23 -9.73
CA ARG A 611 -2.31 -15.04 -10.25
C ARG A 611 -2.21 -13.63 -10.82
N SER A 612 -1.47 -12.78 -10.12
CA SER A 612 -1.36 -11.35 -10.40
C SER A 612 -2.75 -10.69 -10.53
N GLU A 613 -3.08 -10.10 -11.67
CA GLU A 613 -4.32 -9.38 -11.96
C GLU A 613 -5.52 -10.29 -12.28
N ARG A 614 -5.31 -11.61 -12.36
CA ARG A 614 -6.30 -12.57 -12.90
C ARG A 614 -6.83 -13.53 -11.86
N LEU A 615 -8.13 -13.80 -11.93
CA LEU A 615 -8.81 -14.82 -11.13
C LEU A 615 -8.80 -16.16 -11.87
N PHE A 616 -8.53 -17.24 -11.14
CA PHE A 616 -8.59 -18.61 -11.64
C PHE A 616 -9.54 -19.44 -10.79
N SER A 617 -10.08 -20.50 -11.38
CA SER A 617 -10.82 -21.53 -10.64
C SER A 617 -10.34 -22.94 -10.97
N MET A 618 -10.57 -23.86 -10.03
CA MET A 618 -10.33 -25.29 -10.24
C MET A 618 -11.35 -26.14 -9.46
N PRO A 619 -11.77 -27.29 -9.99
CA PRO A 619 -12.59 -28.24 -9.23
C PRO A 619 -11.77 -28.86 -8.09
N LEU A 620 -12.40 -29.10 -6.95
CA LEU A 620 -11.78 -29.74 -5.80
C LEU A 620 -11.77 -31.28 -5.90
N ASN A 621 -12.67 -31.86 -6.69
CA ASN A 621 -12.86 -33.31 -6.88
C ASN A 621 -11.57 -34.10 -7.18
#